data_AF-A0A2V3JNY0-F1
#
_entry.id   AF-A0A2V3JNY0-F1
#
_cell.length_a   1.000
_cell.length_b   1.000
_cell.length_c   1.000
_cell.angle_alpha   90.00
_cell.angle_beta   90.00
_cell.angle_gamma   90.00
#
_symmetry.space_group_name_H-M   'P 1'
#
loop_
_entity.id
_entity.type
_entity.pdbx_description
1 polymer ?
#
loop_
_entity_poly.entity_id
_entity_poly.type
_entity_poly.pdbx_seq_one_letter_code
_entity_poly.pdbx_strand_id
1 'polypeptide(L)' 'MHSIQKRYVTNESGTKIAVQLDIRSFQQLEEYIELLEDRIDLELAMKGSPDLTNWDDFVKELREEGKI' A
#
# COMPACT_ATOMS: atom_id res chain seq x y z
N MET A 1 -14.39 -5.48 2.19
CA MET A 1 -13.47 -6.51 1.65
C MET A 1 -14.23 -7.78 1.41
N HIS A 2 -14.24 -8.30 0.18
CA HIS A 2 -14.72 -9.65 -0.06
C HIS A 2 -13.72 -10.64 0.58
N SER A 3 -14.23 -11.72 1.18
CA SER A 3 -13.38 -12.77 1.73
C SER A 3 -12.60 -13.44 0.58
N ILE A 4 -11.27 -13.33 0.59
CA ILE A 4 -10.39 -14.02 -0.36
C ILE A 4 -10.58 -15.52 -0.16
N GLN A 5 -11.25 -16.19 -1.11
CA GLN A 5 -11.45 -17.64 -1.05
C GLN A 5 -10.17 -18.35 -1.47
N LYS A 6 -9.40 -18.82 -0.47
CA LYS A 6 -8.14 -19.53 -0.69
C LYS A 6 -8.41 -21.00 -0.96
N ARG A 7 -7.91 -21.51 -2.09
CA ARG A 7 -7.81 -22.95 -2.37
C ARG A 7 -6.37 -23.40 -2.21
N TYR A 8 -6.16 -24.61 -1.74
CA TYR A 8 -4.82 -25.18 -1.62
C TYR A 8 -4.54 -26.12 -2.80
N VAL A 9 -3.34 -26.00 -3.37
CA VAL A 9 -2.79 -27.00 -4.27
C VAL A 9 -2.00 -27.98 -3.42
N THR A 10 -2.29 -29.27 -3.55
CA THR A 10 -1.62 -30.35 -2.83
C THR A 10 -0.76 -31.18 -3.78
N ASN A 11 0.37 -31.67 -3.29
CA ASN A 11 1.16 -32.68 -4.01
C ASN A 11 0.50 -34.07 -3.91
N GLU A 12 1.15 -35.08 -4.48
CA GLU A 12 0.66 -36.48 -4.48
C GLU A 12 0.50 -37.07 -3.07
N SER A 13 1.29 -36.60 -2.09
CA SER A 13 1.18 -37.01 -0.69
C SER A 13 0.11 -36.24 0.10
N GLY A 14 -0.66 -35.36 -0.55
CA GLY A 14 -1.68 -34.53 0.11
C GLY A 14 -1.10 -33.32 0.88
N THR A 15 0.20 -33.09 0.78
CA THR A 15 0.88 -31.94 1.39
C THR A 15 0.54 -30.67 0.61
N LYS A 16 0.09 -29.63 1.31
CA LYS A 16 -0.21 -28.32 0.72
C LYS A 16 1.08 -27.64 0.30
N ILE A 17 1.20 -27.31 -0.98
CA ILE A 17 2.42 -26.74 -1.57
C ILE A 17 2.21 -25.33 -2.14
N ALA A 18 0.97 -24.95 -2.44
CA ALA A 18 0.65 -23.61 -2.91
C ALA A 18 -0.78 -23.19 -2.53
N VAL A 19 -1.04 -21.90 -2.64
CA VAL A 19 -2.38 -21.32 -2.58
C VAL A 19 -2.76 -20.85 -3.98
N GLN A 20 -3.92 -21.28 -4.44
CA GLN A 20 -4.51 -20.82 -5.69
C GLN A 20 -5.60 -19.79 -5.38
N LEU A 21 -5.49 -18.64 -6.05
CA LEU A 21 -6.48 -17.57 -6.05
C LEU A 21 -7.12 -17.48 -7.43
N ASP A 22 -8.38 -17.05 -7.49
CA ASP A 22 -8.91 -16.52 -8.74
C ASP A 22 -8.25 -15.17 -9.07
N ILE A 23 -8.33 -14.77 -10.33
CA ILE A 23 -7.62 -13.58 -10.81
C ILE A 23 -8.06 -12.29 -10.10
N ARG A 24 -9.34 -12.17 -9.71
CA ARG A 24 -9.83 -10.96 -9.02
C ARG A 24 -9.31 -10.91 -7.59
N SER A 25 -9.34 -12.05 -6.90
CA SER A 25 -8.75 -12.18 -5.57
C SER A 25 -7.25 -11.92 -5.56
N PHE A 26 -6.54 -12.32 -6.62
CA PHE A 26 -5.12 -12.02 -6.79
C PHE A 26 -4.87 -10.51 -6.96
N GLN A 27 -5.59 -9.86 -7.89
CA GLN A 27 -5.47 -8.42 -8.12
C GLN A 27 -5.79 -7.59 -6.87
N GLN A 28 -6.84 -7.96 -6.13
CA GLN A 28 -7.18 -7.28 -4.87
C GLN A 28 -6.10 -7.44 -3.79
N LEU A 29 -5.42 -8.59 -3.77
CA LEU A 29 -4.31 -8.81 -2.85
C LEU A 29 -3.11 -7.97 -3.24
N GLU A 30 -2.80 -7.88 -4.54
CA GLU A 30 -1.73 -7.06 -5.10
C GLU A 30 -1.96 -5.58 -4.77
N GLU A 31 -3.12 -5.02 -5.09
CA GLU A 31 -3.50 -3.62 -4.78
C GLU A 31 -3.41 -3.31 -3.27
N TYR A 32 -3.79 -4.28 -2.43
CA TYR A 32 -3.70 -4.10 -0.98
C TYR A 32 -2.26 -4.13 -0.47
N ILE A 33 -1.37 -4.92 -1.08
CA ILE A 33 0.05 -4.94 -0.75
C ILE A 33 0.68 -3.61 -1.16
N GLU A 34 0.43 -3.12 -2.38
CA GLU A 34 0.93 -1.82 -2.85
C GLU A 34 0.52 -0.68 -1.90
N LEU A 35 -0.75 -0.65 -1.48
CA LEU A 35 -1.23 0.36 -0.52
C LEU A 35 -0.46 0.32 0.82
N LEU A 36 -0.09 -0.87 1.28
CA LEU A 36 0.68 -1.02 2.52
C LEU A 36 2.13 -0.58 2.34
N GLU A 37 2.74 -0.88 1.19
CA GLU A 37 4.09 -0.45 0.83
C GLU A 37 4.17 1.08 0.73
N ASP A 38 3.24 1.71 -0.01
CA ASP A 38 3.12 3.18 -0.12
C ASP A 38 3.00 3.85 1.26
N ARG A 39 2.22 3.23 2.16
CA ARG A 39 2.06 3.75 3.52
C ARG A 39 3.35 3.68 4.33
N ILE A 40 4.09 2.58 4.21
CA ILE A 40 5.39 2.42 4.88
C ILE A 40 6.37 3.46 4.35
N ASP A 41 6.43 3.64 3.03
CA ASP A 41 7.31 4.61 2.39
C ASP A 41 6.98 6.05 2.83
N LEU A 42 5.68 6.38 2.92
CA LEU A 42 5.25 7.67 3.46
C LEU A 42 5.68 7.84 4.92
N GLU A 43 5.48 6.84 5.77
CA GLU A 43 5.89 6.90 7.17
C GLU A 43 7.42 7.03 7.32
N LEU A 44 8.19 6.38 6.45
CA LEU A 44 9.65 6.51 6.40
C LEU A 44 10.09 7.88 5.92
N ALA A 45 9.47 8.43 4.87
CA ALA A 45 9.72 9.79 4.40
C ALA A 45 9.43 10.82 5.49
N MET A 46 8.33 10.65 6.22
CA MET A 46 7.98 11.51 7.37
C MET A 46 9.00 11.44 8.51
N LYS A 47 9.56 10.26 8.80
CA LYS A 47 10.59 10.10 9.84
C LYS A 47 11.97 10.61 9.41
N GLY A 48 12.29 10.51 8.12
CA GLY A 48 13.59 10.88 7.56
C GLY A 48 13.73 12.36 7.20
N SER A 49 12.62 13.10 7.15
CA SER A 49 12.60 14.47 6.64
C SER A 49 12.01 15.43 7.68
N PRO A 50 12.85 16.05 8.53
CA PRO A 50 12.39 16.93 9.62
C PRO A 50 11.74 18.24 9.13
N ASP A 51 11.88 18.57 7.84
CA ASP A 51 11.41 19.82 7.23
C ASP A 51 10.13 19.64 6.38
N LEU A 52 9.38 18.55 6.57
CA LEU A 52 8.09 18.39 5.91
C LEU A 52 7.06 19.31 6.58
N THR A 53 6.66 20.37 5.86
CA THR A 53 5.55 21.25 6.27
C THR A 53 4.22 20.69 5.76
N ASN A 54 3.14 20.90 6.50
CA ASN A 54 1.81 20.49 6.03
C ASN A 54 1.43 21.31 4.78
N TRP A 55 0.66 20.73 3.87
CA TRP A 55 0.20 21.36 2.64
C TRP A 55 -0.46 22.72 2.87
N ASP A 56 -1.28 22.86 3.91
CA ASP A 56 -1.94 24.12 4.23
C ASP A 56 -0.94 25.21 4.63
N ASP A 57 0.09 24.84 5.40
CA ASP A 57 1.16 25.76 5.81
C ASP A 57 2.03 26.16 4.61
N PHE A 58 2.35 25.19 3.74
CA PHE A 58 3.06 25.44 2.48
C PHE A 58 2.30 26.41 1.56
N VAL A 59 0.99 26.19 1.37
CA VAL A 59 0.16 27.06 0.54
C VAL A 59 0.06 28.46 1.13
N LYS A 60 -0.01 28.57 2.46
CA LYS A 60 0.00 29.85 3.14
C LYS A 60 1.32 30.59 2.92
N GLU A 61 2.45 29.93 3.06
CA GLU A 61 3.78 30.50 2.78
C GLU A 61 3.87 31.02 1.34
N LEU A 62 3.43 30.24 0.34
CA LEU A 62 3.46 30.67 -1.06
C LEU A 62 2.60 31.92 -1.35
N ARG A 63 1.46 32.06 -0.67
CA ARG A 63 0.61 33.27 -0.76
C ARG A 63 1.28 34.48 -0.11
N GLU A 64 1.90 34.29 1.04
CA GLU A 64 2.64 35.35 1.75
C GLU A 64 3.85 35.81 0.92
N GLU A 65 4.49 34.91 0.17
CA GLU A 65 5.56 35.20 -0.78
C GLU A 65 5.08 35.75 -2.14
N GLY A 66 3.76 35.80 -2.39
CA GLY A 66 3.15 36.31 -3.63
C GLY A 66 3.42 35.44 -4.87
N LYS A 67 3.74 34.16 -4.68
CA LYS A 67 4.00 33.21 -5.78
C LYS A 67 2.72 32.58 -6.34
N ILE A 68 1.63 32.63 -5.56
CA ILE A 68 0.26 32.23 -5.92
C ILE A 68 -0.77 33.16 -5.28
#